data_AF-A0AAE3H5B3-F1
#
_entry.id   AF-A0AAE3H5B3-F1
#
_cell.length_a   1.000
_cell.length_b   1.000
_cell.length_c   1.000
_cell.angle_alpha   90.00
_cell.angle_beta   90.00
_cell.angle_gamma   90.00
#
_symmetry.space_group_name_H-M   'P 1'
#
loop_
_entity.id
_entity.type
_entity.pdbx_description
1 polymer ?
#
loop_
_entity_poly.entity_id
_entity_poly.type
_entity_poly.pdbx_seq_one_letter_code
_entity_poly.pdbx_strand_id
1 'polypeptide(L)'
;MKKYTMYFLTLFMLLSLTPLQSKAEPTAILKERTKKVESEEAKILLARLDAIKAMDKSEMTRSEKKELRKEVRTIKSNLADLGSGVYLSAGGIIIILLILILLL
;
A
#
# COMPACT_ATOMS: atom_id res chain seq x y z
N MET A 1 -10.24 -52.49 -0.14
CA MET A 1 -9.04 -51.92 0.53
C MET A 1 -7.97 -51.46 -0.47
N LYS A 2 -7.48 -52.33 -1.38
CA LYS A 2 -6.33 -52.01 -2.27
C LYS A 2 -6.50 -50.81 -3.22
N LYS A 3 -7.73 -50.52 -3.65
CA LYS A 3 -8.04 -49.40 -4.57
C LYS A 3 -7.94 -48.03 -3.88
N TYR A 4 -8.44 -47.95 -2.64
CA TYR A 4 -8.37 -46.73 -1.83
C TYR A 4 -6.94 -46.42 -1.39
N THR A 5 -6.12 -47.44 -1.09
CA THR A 5 -4.69 -47.25 -0.84
C THR A 5 -3.94 -46.67 -2.05
N MET A 6 -4.36 -47.00 -3.28
CA MET A 6 -3.75 -46.42 -4.48
C MET A 6 -4.13 -44.94 -4.66
N TYR A 7 -5.40 -44.58 -4.41
CA TYR A 7 -5.85 -43.18 -4.41
C TYR A 7 -5.24 -42.35 -3.27
N PHE A 8 -5.02 -42.96 -2.11
CA PHE A 8 -4.37 -42.29 -0.97
C PHE A 8 -2.88 -42.03 -1.22
N LEU A 9 -2.20 -42.99 -1.88
CA LEU A 9 -0.79 -42.86 -2.26
C LEU A 9 -0.59 -41.77 -3.32
N THR A 10 -1.49 -41.68 -4.31
CA THR A 10 -1.40 -40.63 -5.34
C THR A 10 -1.69 -39.25 -4.75
N LEU A 11 -2.68 -39.12 -3.86
CA LEU A 11 -2.97 -37.86 -3.18
C LEU A 11 -1.80 -37.35 -2.33
N PHE A 12 -1.10 -38.25 -1.62
CA PHE A 12 0.08 -37.91 -0.83
C PHE A 12 1.26 -37.46 -1.71
N MET A 13 1.40 -38.02 -2.91
CA MET A 13 2.47 -37.66 -3.83
C MET A 13 2.25 -36.29 -4.51
N LEU A 14 1.00 -35.86 -4.72
CA LEU A 14 0.72 -34.51 -5.23
C LEU A 14 0.94 -33.42 -4.17
N LEU A 15 0.88 -33.76 -2.88
CA LEU A 15 1.04 -32.81 -1.79
C LEU A 15 2.51 -32.42 -1.50
N SER A 16 3.48 -33.19 -2.01
CA SER A 16 4.91 -32.90 -1.83
C SER A 16 5.47 -31.90 -2.85
N LEU A 17 4.69 -31.51 -3.87
CA LEU A 17 5.05 -30.43 -4.79
C LEU A 17 4.65 -29.06 -4.20
N THR A 18 5.20 -28.69 -3.05
CA THR A 18 5.19 -27.29 -2.62
C THR A 18 6.42 -26.60 -3.17
N PRO A 19 6.29 -25.51 -3.95
CA PRO A 19 7.46 -24.74 -4.36
C PRO A 19 8.14 -24.19 -3.11
N LEU A 20 9.41 -24.53 -2.92
CA LEU A 20 10.27 -23.86 -1.93
C LEU A 20 10.36 -22.40 -2.35
N GLN A 21 9.54 -21.54 -1.74
CA GLN A 21 9.70 -20.10 -1.88
C GLN A 21 10.92 -19.69 -1.05
N SER A 22 12.06 -19.62 -1.71
CA SER A 22 13.26 -18.98 -1.17
C SER A 22 12.97 -17.49 -0.99
N LYS A 23 12.55 -17.13 0.21
CA LYS A 23 12.46 -15.73 0.64
C LYS A 23 13.89 -15.25 0.84
N ALA A 24 14.46 -14.59 -0.18
CA ALA A 24 15.67 -13.82 0.01
C ALA A 24 15.37 -12.76 1.08
N GLU A 25 15.97 -12.89 2.26
CA GLU A 25 16.01 -11.79 3.21
C GLU A 25 16.77 -10.65 2.53
N PRO A 26 16.17 -9.46 2.34
CA PRO A 26 16.96 -8.31 1.94
C PRO A 26 17.92 -8.04 3.08
N THR A 27 19.21 -8.16 2.78
CA THR A 27 20.29 -7.71 3.65
C THR A 27 19.93 -6.34 4.21
N ALA A 28 20.13 -6.13 5.52
CA ALA A 28 19.72 -4.92 6.25
C ALA A 28 20.11 -3.61 5.53
N ILE A 29 21.19 -3.65 4.74
CA ILE A 29 21.68 -2.58 3.86
C ILE A 29 20.63 -2.13 2.84
N LEU A 30 19.92 -3.05 2.18
CA LEU A 30 18.88 -2.72 1.19
C LEU A 30 17.66 -2.09 1.87
N LYS A 31 17.30 -2.58 3.05
CA LYS A 31 16.18 -2.08 3.87
C LYS A 31 16.44 -0.68 4.42
N GLU A 32 17.68 -0.41 4.81
CA GLU A 32 18.12 0.93 5.23
C GLU A 32 18.19 1.89 4.06
N ARG A 33 18.63 1.42 2.88
CA ARG A 33 18.66 2.22 1.65
C ARG A 33 17.26 2.59 1.17
N THR A 34 16.31 1.65 1.14
CA THR A 34 14.90 1.95 0.79
C THR A 34 14.26 2.90 1.80
N LYS A 35 14.45 2.67 3.11
CA LYS A 35 13.91 3.56 4.15
C LYS A 35 14.49 5.00 4.08
N LYS A 36 15.77 5.12 3.71
CA LYS A 36 16.43 6.41 3.51
C LYS A 36 15.89 7.13 2.26
N VAL A 37 15.69 6.41 1.17
CA VAL A 37 15.10 6.95 -0.07
C VAL A 37 13.65 7.40 0.16
N GLU A 38 12.83 6.59 0.82
CA GLU A 38 11.45 6.96 1.22
C GLU A 38 11.43 8.23 2.09
N SER A 39 12.42 8.39 2.98
CA SER A 39 12.56 9.59 3.82
C SER A 39 12.98 10.83 3.04
N GLU A 40 13.83 10.71 2.02
CA GLU A 40 14.25 11.83 1.18
C GLU A 40 13.11 12.31 0.27
N GLU A 41 12.37 11.38 -0.34
CA GLU A 41 11.17 11.70 -1.12
C GLU A 41 10.09 12.39 -0.28
N ALA A 42 9.85 11.90 0.94
CA ALA A 42 8.91 12.53 1.86
C ALA A 42 9.29 13.97 2.22
N LYS A 43 10.59 14.25 2.42
CA LYS A 43 11.09 15.61 2.69
C LYS A 43 10.85 16.57 1.52
N ILE A 44 11.07 16.11 0.29
CA ILE A 44 10.82 16.92 -0.91
C ILE A 44 9.33 17.25 -1.03
N LEU A 45 8.46 16.26 -0.83
CA LEU A 45 7.02 16.41 -0.85
C LEU A 45 6.52 17.39 0.22
N LEU A 46 7.07 17.32 1.44
CA LEU A 46 6.77 18.27 2.51
C LEU A 46 7.22 19.70 2.17
N ALA A 47 8.43 19.87 1.63
CA ALA A 47 8.93 21.17 1.21
C ALA A 47 8.05 21.83 0.13
N ARG A 48 7.53 21.04 -0.82
CA ARG A 48 6.57 21.52 -1.81
C ARG A 48 5.25 21.97 -1.17
N LEU A 49 4.77 21.24 -0.17
CA LEU A 49 3.56 21.58 0.57
C LEU A 49 3.71 22.91 1.32
N ASP A 50 4.88 23.13 1.94
CA ASP A 50 5.21 24.39 2.61
C ASP A 50 5.32 25.55 1.62
N ALA A 51 5.91 25.34 0.44
CA ALA A 51 5.93 26.34 -0.62
C ALA A 51 4.51 26.72 -1.08
N ILE A 52 3.62 25.75 -1.30
CA ILE A 52 2.21 26.00 -1.64
C ILE A 52 1.49 26.72 -0.50
N LYS A 53 1.83 26.42 0.76
CA LYS A 53 1.23 27.08 1.93
C LYS A 53 1.64 28.56 2.03
N ALA A 54 2.91 28.86 1.77
CA ALA A 54 3.48 30.20 1.83
C ALA A 54 3.10 31.09 0.62
N MET A 55 2.64 30.50 -0.48
CA MET A 55 2.23 31.23 -1.68
C MET A 55 1.00 32.11 -1.42
N ASP A 56 1.07 33.38 -1.86
CA ASP A 56 -0.10 34.24 -1.90
C ASP A 56 -1.04 33.79 -3.04
N LYS A 57 -2.31 33.61 -2.69
CA LYS A 57 -3.36 33.09 -3.59
C LYS A 57 -4.44 34.14 -3.85
N SER A 58 -4.27 35.35 -3.33
CA SER A 58 -5.25 36.44 -3.44
C SER A 58 -5.68 36.66 -4.91
N GLU A 59 -4.71 36.75 -5.81
CA GLU A 59 -4.92 37.01 -7.25
C GLU A 59 -5.24 35.76 -8.10
N MET A 60 -5.14 34.56 -7.55
CA MET A 60 -5.33 33.33 -8.32
C MET A 60 -6.79 33.08 -8.71
N THR A 61 -7.01 32.54 -9.89
CA THR A 61 -8.34 32.16 -10.38
C THR A 61 -8.91 30.95 -9.61
N ARG A 62 -10.23 30.74 -9.68
CA ARG A 62 -10.87 29.59 -9.01
C ARG A 62 -10.33 28.24 -9.53
N SER A 63 -9.99 28.16 -10.82
CA SER A 63 -9.38 26.98 -11.46
C SER A 63 -8.00 26.68 -10.90
N GLU A 64 -7.12 27.67 -10.83
CA GLU A 64 -5.75 27.48 -10.30
C GLU A 64 -5.78 27.10 -8.82
N LYS A 65 -6.64 27.75 -8.02
CA LYS A 65 -6.87 27.36 -6.62
C LYS A 65 -7.40 25.93 -6.48
N LYS A 66 -8.13 25.41 -7.48
CA LYS A 66 -8.61 24.02 -7.49
C LYS A 66 -7.47 23.06 -7.83
N GLU A 67 -6.58 23.45 -8.73
CA GLU A 67 -5.39 22.67 -9.08
C GLU A 67 -4.42 22.55 -7.91
N LEU A 68 -4.12 23.65 -7.21
CA LEU A 68 -3.31 23.60 -5.99
C LEU A 68 -3.90 22.67 -4.92
N ARG A 69 -5.24 22.66 -4.79
CA ARG A 69 -5.92 21.74 -3.86
C ARG A 69 -5.83 20.28 -4.30
N LYS A 70 -5.84 20.00 -5.61
CA LYS A 70 -5.59 18.65 -6.12
C LYS A 70 -4.15 18.23 -5.84
N GLU A 71 -3.19 19.10 -6.14
CA GLU A 71 -1.75 18.85 -5.89
C GLU A 71 -1.50 18.53 -4.41
N VAL A 72 -2.02 19.33 -3.49
CA VAL A 72 -1.92 19.08 -2.04
C VAL A 72 -2.54 17.73 -1.64
N ARG A 73 -3.68 17.34 -2.23
CA ARG A 73 -4.30 16.04 -1.95
C ARG A 73 -3.46 14.87 -2.46
N THR A 74 -2.87 15.01 -3.64
CA THR A 74 -1.96 13.99 -4.21
C THR A 74 -0.69 13.87 -3.40
N ILE A 75 -0.09 14.99 -2.97
CA ILE A 75 1.07 14.96 -2.08
C ILE A 75 0.72 14.26 -0.76
N LYS A 76 -0.46 14.55 -0.21
CA LYS A 76 -0.95 13.89 1.02
C LYS A 76 -1.11 12.38 0.84
N SER A 77 -1.67 11.91 -0.28
CA SER A 77 -1.78 10.46 -0.54
C SER A 77 -0.41 9.82 -0.70
N ASN A 78 0.52 10.46 -1.42
CA ASN A 78 1.86 9.93 -1.62
C ASN A 78 2.62 9.80 -0.29
N LEU A 79 2.52 10.80 0.59
CA LEU A 79 3.12 10.74 1.94
C LEU A 79 2.47 9.67 2.82
N ALA A 80 1.16 9.48 2.68
CA ALA A 80 0.40 8.44 3.34
C ALA A 80 0.87 7.03 2.93
N ASP A 81 1.13 6.83 1.63
CA ASP A 81 1.62 5.57 1.07
C ASP A 81 3.07 5.26 1.53
N LEU A 82 3.91 6.29 1.69
CA LEU A 82 5.29 6.17 2.18
C LEU A 82 5.38 5.80 3.68
N GLY A 83 4.35 6.10 4.48
CA GLY A 83 4.40 6.08 5.94
C GLY A 83 3.91 4.81 6.65
N SER A 84 3.40 3.82 5.92
CA SER A 84 2.69 2.61 6.42
C SER A 84 1.22 2.81 6.86
N GLY A 85 0.36 1.89 6.41
CA GLY A 85 -0.98 1.65 6.97
C GLY A 85 -2.13 1.75 5.94
N VAL A 86 -2.84 0.63 5.75
CA VAL A 86 -3.96 0.46 4.80
C VAL A 86 -4.99 1.60 4.91
N TYR A 87 -5.13 2.40 3.85
CA TYR A 87 -6.20 3.39 3.75
C TYR A 87 -7.49 2.72 3.29
N LEU A 88 -8.34 2.40 4.25
CA LEU A 88 -9.68 1.93 3.93
C LEU A 88 -10.53 3.12 3.49
N SER A 89 -10.77 3.24 2.19
CA SER A 89 -11.72 4.21 1.61
C SER A 89 -13.08 4.09 2.31
N ALA A 90 -13.89 5.17 2.31
CA ALA A 90 -15.24 5.14 2.88
C ALA A 90 -16.07 3.97 2.32
N GLY A 91 -15.92 3.64 1.04
CA GLY A 91 -16.53 2.45 0.43
C GLY A 91 -15.96 1.12 0.94
N GLY A 92 -14.66 1.07 1.21
CA GLY A 92 -14.00 -0.11 1.78
C GLY A 92 -14.47 -0.41 3.22
N ILE A 93 -14.67 0.63 4.04
CA ILE A 93 -15.23 0.49 5.39
C ILE A 93 -16.63 -0.13 5.34
N ILE A 94 -17.48 0.33 4.40
CA ILE A 94 -18.85 -0.18 4.21
C ILE A 94 -18.84 -1.65 3.81
N ILE A 95 -17.97 -2.06 2.88
CA ILE A 95 -17.86 -3.45 2.42
C ILE A 95 -17.42 -4.38 3.56
N ILE A 96 -16.43 -3.98 4.36
CA ILE A 96 -15.97 -4.78 5.50
C ILE A 96 -17.07 -4.96 6.53
N LEU A 97 -17.85 -3.91 6.83
CA LEU A 97 -18.99 -4.00 7.74
C LEU A 97 -20.06 -4.98 7.23
N LEU A 98 -20.36 -4.97 5.94
CA LEU A 98 -21.32 -5.92 5.34
C LEU A 98 -20.85 -7.37 5.44
N ILE A 99 -19.55 -7.62 5.21
CA ILE A 99 -18.96 -8.96 5.32
C ILE A 99 -19.02 -9.47 6.76
N LEU A 100 -18.75 -8.61 7.75
CA LEU A 100 -18.86 -8.99 9.17
C LEU A 100 -20.29 -9.36 9.58
N ILE A 101 -21.30 -8.68 9.03
CA ILE A 101 -22.72 -9.00 9.30
C ILE A 101 -23.13 -10.34 8.67
N LEU A 102 -22.55 -10.73 7.55
CA LEU A 102 -22.83 -12.01 6.88
C LEU A 102 -22.13 -13.22 7.51
N LEU A 103 -20.97 -12.99 8.15
CA LEU A 103 -20.16 -14.05 8.77
C LEU A 103 -20.50 -14.28 10.25
N LEU A 104 -21.13 -13.30 10.91
CA LEU A 104 -21.64 -13.41 12.27
C LEU A 104 -23.03 -14.08 12.28
#